data_AF-A0AA42UIQ9-F1
#
_entry.id   AF-A0AA42UIQ9-F1
#
_cell.length_a   1.000
_cell.length_b   1.000
_cell.length_c   1.000
_cell.angle_alpha   90.00
_cell.angle_beta   90.00
_cell.angle_gamma   90.00
#
_symmetry.space_group_name_H-M   'P 1'
#
loop_
_entity.id
_entity.type
_entity.pdbx_description
1 polymer ?
#
loop_
_entity_poly.entity_id
_entity_poly.type
_entity_poly.pdbx_seq_one_letter_code
_entity_poly.pdbx_strand_id
1 'polypeptide(L)'
;MIKKILKITGVAMPFVIHFIIMSAILVLVLVNIKYGLEFDLIGTEYSRLVNGVYDMIYFLYFGSVISFAALYFSYLLVVRWVENRKTKYSNMGGNK
;
A
#
# COMPACT_ATOMS: atom_id res chain seq x y z
N MET A 1 -1.17 -14.47 -24.98
CA MET A 1 -0.92 -14.57 -23.52
C MET A 1 -0.08 -13.44 -22.96
N ILE A 2 1.11 -13.17 -23.52
CA ILE A 2 2.07 -12.16 -23.01
C ILE A 2 1.46 -10.77 -22.81
N LYS A 3 0.69 -10.24 -23.77
CA LYS A 3 0.03 -8.91 -23.64
C LYS A 3 -0.97 -8.82 -22.47
N LYS A 4 -1.65 -9.91 -22.14
CA LYS A 4 -2.60 -9.98 -21.01
C LYS A 4 -1.85 -10.00 -19.67
N ILE A 5 -0.75 -10.77 -19.62
CA ILE A 5 0.14 -10.83 -18.46
C ILE A 5 0.77 -9.46 -18.21
N LEU A 6 1.34 -8.82 -19.23
CA LEU A 6 1.94 -7.48 -19.12
C LEU A 6 0.94 -6.43 -18.57
N LYS A 7 -0.32 -6.52 -19.00
CA LYS A 7 -1.40 -5.63 -18.54
C LYS A 7 -1.76 -5.88 -17.07
N ILE A 8 -1.80 -7.13 -16.62
CA ILE A 8 -2.07 -7.48 -15.21
C ILE A 8 -0.88 -7.07 -14.34
N THR A 9 0.35 -7.34 -14.78
CA THR A 9 1.57 -6.93 -14.08
C THR A 9 1.64 -5.42 -13.92
N GLY A 10 1.33 -4.65 -14.97
CA GLY A 10 1.30 -3.18 -14.91
C GLY A 10 0.27 -2.62 -13.93
N VAL A 11 -0.85 -3.32 -13.72
CA VAL A 11 -1.88 -2.95 -12.74
C VAL A 11 -1.50 -3.38 -11.32
N ALA A 12 -0.80 -4.50 -11.15
CA ALA A 12 -0.36 -4.93 -9.82
C ALA A 12 0.89 -4.19 -9.32
N MET A 13 1.71 -3.66 -10.23
CA MET A 13 3.02 -3.09 -9.90
C MET A 13 2.99 -1.96 -8.87
N PRO A 14 2.06 -0.98 -8.92
CA PRO A 14 2.00 0.08 -7.91
C PRO A 14 1.75 -0.46 -6.50
N PHE A 15 0.93 -1.50 -6.37
CA PHE A 15 0.68 -2.16 -5.10
C PHE A 15 1.92 -2.91 -4.59
N VAL A 16 2.61 -3.63 -5.46
CA VAL A 16 3.85 -4.35 -5.12
C VAL A 16 4.94 -3.36 -4.66
N ILE A 17 5.12 -2.25 -5.38
CA ILE A 17 6.11 -1.22 -5.02
C ILE A 17 5.76 -0.60 -3.66
N HIS A 18 4.50 -0.24 -3.44
CA HIS A 18 4.06 0.31 -2.15
C HIS A 18 4.32 -0.68 -1.00
N PHE A 19 3.99 -1.96 -1.20
CA PHE A 19 4.21 -3.00 -0.21
C PHE A 19 5.69 -3.17 0.13
N ILE A 20 6.58 -3.19 -0.87
CA ILE A 20 8.04 -3.30 -0.67
C ILE A 20 8.57 -2.09 0.11
N ILE A 21 8.17 -0.87 -0.28
CA ILE A 21 8.62 0.37 0.40
C ILE A 21 8.16 0.38 1.86
N MET A 22 6.88 0.08 2.11
CA MET A 22 6.35 0.04 3.47
C MET A 22 7.02 -1.06 4.31
N SER A 23 7.33 -2.21 3.71
CA SER A 23 8.04 -3.29 4.40
C SER A 23 9.47 -2.87 4.76
N ALA A 24 10.18 -2.18 3.86
CA ALA A 24 11.51 -1.66 4.14
C ALA A 24 11.50 -0.63 5.26
N ILE A 25 10.54 0.30 5.25
CA ILE A 25 10.34 1.28 6.32
C ILE A 25 10.05 0.57 7.65
N LEU A 26 9.17 -0.42 7.64
CA LEU A 26 8.84 -1.20 8.84
C LEU A 26 10.10 -1.85 9.42
N VAL A 27 10.91 -2.53 8.61
CA VAL A 27 12.16 -3.15 9.07
C VAL A 27 13.11 -2.12 9.69
N LEU A 28 13.32 -0.97 9.04
CA LEU A 28 14.20 0.08 9.57
C LEU A 28 13.71 0.62 10.92
N VAL A 29 12.40 0.84 11.05
CA VAL A 29 11.79 1.32 12.30
C VAL A 29 11.91 0.27 13.40
N LEU A 30 11.64 -1.00 13.11
CA LEU A 30 11.76 -2.08 14.09
C LEU A 30 13.19 -2.26 14.58
N VAL A 31 14.18 -2.15 13.68
CA VAL A 31 15.61 -2.17 14.03
C VAL A 31 15.96 -0.98 14.93
N ASN A 32 15.47 0.22 14.61
CA ASN A 32 15.71 1.41 15.43
C ASN A 32 15.15 1.25 16.85
N ILE A 33 13.96 0.67 16.99
CA ILE A 33 13.37 0.39 18.31
C ILE A 33 14.17 -0.66 19.05
N LYS A 34 14.54 -1.75 18.37
CA LYS A 34 15.23 -2.87 19.03
C LYS A 34 16.60 -2.48 19.59
N TYR A 35 17.35 -1.70 18.82
CA TYR A 35 18.74 -1.36 19.16
C TYR A 35 18.92 0.07 19.72
N GLY A 36 17.87 0.89 19.70
CA GLY A 36 17.85 2.20 20.35
C GLY A 36 16.92 2.19 21.56
N LEU A 37 15.62 2.36 21.29
CA LEU A 37 14.62 2.58 22.34
C LEU A 37 14.55 1.44 23.38
N GLU A 38 14.48 0.17 22.95
CA GLU A 38 14.41 -0.98 23.85
C GLU A 38 15.71 -1.16 24.64
N PHE A 39 16.85 -0.89 24.01
CA PHE A 39 18.16 -0.95 24.65
C PHE A 39 18.31 0.11 25.74
N ASP A 40 17.89 1.34 25.48
CA ASP A 40 17.96 2.45 26.44
C ASP A 40 16.99 2.28 27.62
N LEU A 41 15.86 1.61 27.40
CA LEU A 41 14.81 1.43 28.41
C LEU A 41 14.90 0.11 29.17
N ILE A 42 15.88 -0.75 28.85
CA ILE A 42 16.01 -2.06 29.49
C ILE A 42 16.30 -1.90 30.99
N GLY A 43 15.56 -2.63 31.83
CA GLY A 43 15.67 -2.53 33.29
C GLY A 43 14.98 -1.31 33.91
N THR A 44 14.26 -0.49 33.13
CA THR A 44 13.45 0.63 33.63
C THR A 44 11.96 0.27 33.71
N GLU A 45 11.18 1.03 34.50
CA GLU A 45 9.71 0.92 34.56
C GLU A 45 9.02 1.24 33.22
N TYR A 46 9.75 1.90 32.30
CA TYR A 46 9.27 2.30 30.99
C TYR A 46 9.46 1.22 29.92
N SER A 47 10.15 0.11 30.23
CA SER A 47 10.33 -1.02 29.30
C SER A 47 8.99 -1.54 28.74
N ARG A 48 7.92 -1.49 29.54
CA ARG A 48 6.55 -1.86 29.10
C ARG A 48 5.98 -0.99 27.98
N LEU A 49 6.45 0.26 27.83
CA LEU A 49 5.97 1.18 26.79
C LEU A 49 6.43 0.76 25.40
N VAL A 50 7.54 0.03 25.30
CA VAL A 50 8.09 -0.47 24.03
C VAL A 50 7.07 -1.32 23.28
N ASN A 51 6.30 -2.15 24.00
CA ASN A 51 5.22 -2.95 23.41
C ASN A 51 4.12 -2.09 22.79
N GLY A 52 3.72 -1.01 23.46
CA GLY A 52 2.72 -0.07 22.90
C GLY A 52 3.23 0.67 21.66
N VAL A 53 4.54 0.94 21.58
CA VAL A 53 5.16 1.51 20.38
C VAL A 53 5.13 0.50 19.22
N TYR A 54 5.45 -0.78 19.47
CA TYR A 54 5.31 -1.83 18.46
C TYR A 54 3.88 -1.93 17.92
N ASP A 55 2.88 -1.99 18.80
CA ASP A 55 1.47 -2.09 18.41
C ASP A 55 1.04 -0.91 17.52
N MET A 56 1.42 0.32 17.90
CA MET A 56 1.13 1.52 17.12
C MET A 56 1.76 1.47 15.72
N ILE A 57 3.00 1.00 15.61
CA ILE A 57 3.71 0.92 14.33
C ILE A 57 3.11 -0.12 13.42
N TYR A 58 2.77 -1.30 13.95
CA TYR A 58 2.07 -2.32 13.19
C TYR A 58 0.71 -1.82 12.72
N PHE A 59 -0.04 -1.13 13.58
CA PHE A 59 -1.32 -0.53 13.22
C PHE A 59 -1.17 0.47 12.07
N LEU A 60 -0.18 1.36 12.12
CA LEU A 60 0.10 2.34 11.07
C LEU A 60 0.56 1.68 9.76
N TYR A 61 1.41 0.64 9.85
CA TYR A 61 1.86 -0.13 8.70
C TYR A 61 0.68 -0.80 7.98
N PHE A 62 -0.13 -1.58 8.71
CA PHE A 62 -1.28 -2.25 8.13
C PHE A 62 -2.34 -1.25 7.63
N GLY A 63 -2.57 -0.18 8.39
CA GLY A 63 -3.45 0.91 8.01
C GLY A 63 -3.05 1.55 6.68
N SER A 64 -1.76 1.82 6.48
CA SER A 64 -1.24 2.35 5.22
C SER A 64 -1.43 1.38 4.05
N VAL A 65 -1.05 0.11 4.23
CA VAL A 65 -1.16 -0.90 3.15
C VAL A 65 -2.61 -1.11 2.73
N ILE A 66 -3.54 -1.22 3.69
CA ILE A 66 -4.97 -1.40 3.41
C ILE A 66 -5.56 -0.14 2.76
N SER A 67 -5.22 1.05 3.28
CA SER A 67 -5.71 2.31 2.72
C SER A 67 -5.25 2.52 1.28
N PHE A 68 -3.98 2.20 0.99
CA PHE A 68 -3.46 2.25 -0.37
C PHE A 68 -4.17 1.25 -1.28
N ALA A 69 -4.42 0.02 -0.83
CA ALA A 69 -5.18 -0.97 -1.59
C ALA A 69 -6.58 -0.46 -1.95
N ALA A 70 -7.29 0.11 -0.98
CA ALA A 70 -8.64 0.62 -1.16
C ALA A 70 -8.69 1.81 -2.14
N LEU A 71 -7.78 2.77 -1.98
CA LEU A 71 -7.66 3.93 -2.88
C LEU A 71 -7.27 3.51 -4.30
N TYR A 72 -6.31 2.60 -4.43
CA TYR A 72 -5.86 2.10 -5.73
C TYR A 72 -6.96 1.33 -6.46
N PHE A 73 -7.70 0.48 -5.74
CA PHE A 73 -8.83 -0.23 -6.32
C PHE A 73 -9.95 0.74 -6.75
N SER A 74 -10.25 1.75 -5.93
CA SER A 74 -11.22 2.80 -6.27
C SER A 74 -10.80 3.55 -7.53
N TYR A 75 -9.51 3.89 -7.65
CA TYR A 75 -8.96 4.51 -8.86
C TYR A 75 -9.17 3.64 -10.11
N LEU A 76 -8.88 2.34 -10.03
CA LEU A 76 -9.09 1.41 -11.15
C LEU A 76 -10.56 1.33 -11.59
N LEU A 77 -11.49 1.36 -10.63
CA LEU A 77 -12.93 1.38 -10.93
C LEU A 77 -13.33 2.66 -11.68
N VAL A 78 -12.83 3.82 -11.23
CA VAL A 78 -13.10 5.12 -11.87
C VAL A 78 -12.54 5.15 -13.29
N VAL A 79 -11.28 4.73 -13.49
CA VAL A 79 -10.66 4.68 -14.83
C VAL A 79 -11.47 3.81 -15.77
N ARG A 80 -11.84 2.59 -15.34
CA ARG A 80 -12.65 1.67 -16.15
C ARG A 80 -14.01 2.26 -16.49
N TRP A 81 -14.64 2.97 -15.56
CA TRP A 81 -15.91 3.64 -15.79
C TRP A 81 -15.80 4.78 -16.81
N VAL A 82 -14.74 5.59 -16.74
CA VAL A 82 -14.47 6.66 -17.73
C VAL A 82 -14.21 6.06 -19.12
N GLU A 83 -13.41 4.99 -19.22
CA GLU A 83 -13.16 4.29 -20.48
C GLU A 83 -14.45 3.76 -21.11
N ASN A 84 -15.32 3.12 -20.30
CA ASN A 84 -16.61 2.62 -20.76
C ASN A 84 -17.56 3.71 -21.26
N ARG A 85 -17.48 4.93 -20.68
CA ARG A 85 -18.25 6.07 -21.21
C ARG A 85 -17.71 6.53 -22.56
N LYS A 86 -16.39 6.65 -22.71
CA LYS A 86 -15.77 7.11 -23.98
C LYS A 86 -16.08 6.17 -25.14
N THR A 87 -16.02 4.85 -24.94
CA THR A 87 -16.38 3.87 -25.97
C THR A 87 -17.85 3.96 -26.37
N LYS A 88 -18.76 4.19 -25.42
CA LYS A 88 -20.20 4.37 -25.71
C LYS A 88 -20.46 5.60 -26.59
N TYR A 89 -19.80 6.73 -26.34
CA TYR A 89 -19.94 7.94 -27.18
C TYR A 89 -19.27 7.79 -28.55
N SER A 90 -18.11 7.14 -28.63
CA SER A 90 -17.44 6.87 -29.91
C SER A 90 -18.27 5.99 -30.85
N ASN A 91 -18.95 4.98 -30.30
CA ASN A 91 -19.82 4.10 -31.10
C ASN A 91 -21.11 4.79 -31.58
N MET A 92 -21.53 5.88 -30.93
CA MET A 92 -22.69 6.67 -31.37
C MET A 92 -22.33 7.71 -32.46
N GLY A 93 -21.07 8.14 -32.54
CA GLY A 93 -20.60 9.11 -33.55
C GLY A 93 -20.15 8.50 -34.88
N GLY A 94 -19.99 7.18 -34.95
CA GLY A 94 -19.48 6.46 -36.13
C GLY A 94 -20.55 5.96 -37.10
N ASN A 95 -21.83 6.35 -36.93
CA ASN A 95 -22.92 5.94 -37.80
C ASN A 95 -23.37 7.09 -38.72
N LYS A 96 -22.43 7.58 -39.54
CA LYS A 96 -22.69 8.48 -40.67
C LYS A 96 -22.12 7.86 -41.94
#